data_AF-A0A2Z7CUT9-F1
#
_entry.id   AF-A0A2Z7CUT9-F1
#
_cell.length_a   1.000
_cell.length_b   1.000
_cell.length_c   1.000
_cell.angle_alpha   90.00
_cell.angle_beta   90.00
_cell.angle_gamma   90.00
#
_symmetry.space_group_name_H-M   'P 1'
#
loop_
_entity.id
_entity.type
_entity.pdbx_description
1 polymer ?
#
loop_
_entity_poly.entity_id
_entity_poly.type
_entity_poly.pdbx_seq_one_letter_code
_entity_poly.pdbx_strand_id
1 'polypeptide(L)'
;MDPMMFPPWLRDCIETRFYDKRYEKHAGKYKTIYCGTCMGSLVCEICWKDSTKPLIIVSSWRTSISIGDISRFCDASNIQLYKINSKKVVYLNPNAKGREEKKDGTPKCLNCQRKLIESHYRFCSIACKITNIELARRDTEVINHGNAEVINYRIRRRKVEFPRRATV
;
A
#
# COMPACT_ATOMS: atom_id res chain seq x y z
N MET A 1 -8.45 -18.52 9.62
CA MET A 1 -8.15 -17.07 9.57
C MET A 1 -9.11 -16.44 8.60
N ASP A 2 -9.80 -15.35 8.97
CA ASP A 2 -10.67 -14.61 8.05
C ASP A 2 -9.86 -14.20 6.79
N PRO A 3 -10.23 -14.64 5.57
CA PRO A 3 -9.54 -14.28 4.33
C PRO A 3 -9.47 -12.78 4.07
N MET A 4 -10.30 -11.99 4.77
CA MET A 4 -10.34 -10.53 4.68
C MET A 4 -9.52 -9.80 5.75
N MET A 5 -8.83 -10.52 6.64
CA MET A 5 -7.95 -9.91 7.64
C MET A 5 -6.52 -9.79 7.13
N PHE A 6 -6.14 -8.56 6.78
CA PHE A 6 -4.73 -8.21 6.65
C PHE A 6 -4.04 -8.31 8.02
N PRO A 7 -2.82 -8.86 8.10
CA PRO A 7 -2.15 -8.99 9.38
C PRO A 7 -1.82 -7.62 9.98
N PRO A 8 -1.88 -7.44 11.31
CA PRO A 8 -1.66 -6.15 11.97
C PRO A 8 -0.34 -5.47 11.57
N TRP A 9 0.73 -6.25 11.39
CA TRP A 9 2.04 -5.74 10.98
C TRP A 9 2.03 -5.06 9.61
N LEU A 10 1.07 -5.39 8.72
CA LEU A 10 1.05 -4.84 7.37
C LEU A 10 0.68 -3.37 7.37
N ARG A 11 -0.15 -2.92 8.32
CA ARG A 11 -0.44 -1.49 8.51
C ARG A 11 0.80 -0.73 8.96
N ASP A 12 1.45 -1.24 9.99
CA ASP A 12 2.69 -0.66 10.51
C ASP A 12 3.76 -0.59 9.41
N CYS A 13 3.90 -1.64 8.60
CA CYS A 13 4.78 -1.61 7.43
C CYS A 13 4.38 -0.54 6.40
N ILE A 14 3.09 -0.37 6.11
CA ILE A 14 2.61 0.63 5.15
C ILE A 14 2.95 2.05 5.62
N GLU A 15 2.88 2.29 6.92
CA GLU A 15 3.19 3.59 7.55
C GLU A 15 4.69 3.81 7.77
N THR A 16 5.48 2.74 7.70
CA THR A 16 6.93 2.78 7.91
C THR A 16 7.65 3.61 6.82
N ARG A 17 8.49 4.54 7.27
CA ARG A 17 9.36 5.35 6.41
C ARG A 17 10.65 4.61 6.08
N PHE A 18 10.60 3.78 5.05
CA PHE A 18 11.80 3.16 4.49
C PHE A 18 12.77 4.23 3.96
N TYR A 19 14.08 3.94 4.03
CA TYR A 19 15.15 4.84 3.56
C TYR A 19 15.34 6.15 4.34
N ASP A 20 14.58 6.41 5.41
CA ASP A 20 14.68 7.65 6.20
C ASP A 20 16.05 7.81 6.88
N LYS A 21 16.63 6.69 7.35
CA LYS A 21 17.94 6.68 8.01
C LYS A 21 18.88 5.65 7.38
N ARG A 22 20.16 6.03 7.30
CA ARG A 22 21.26 5.10 7.08
C ARG A 22 21.32 4.11 8.24
N TYR A 23 21.77 2.89 7.96
CA TYR A 23 21.98 1.90 9.00
C TYR A 23 23.28 2.19 9.73
N GLU A 24 23.23 2.25 11.05
CA GLU A 24 24.33 2.72 11.89
C GLU A 24 25.51 1.75 11.86
N LYS A 25 25.26 0.44 11.76
CA LYS A 25 26.32 -0.60 11.81
C LYS A 25 26.96 -0.91 10.46
N HIS A 26 26.34 -0.53 9.35
CA HIS A 26 26.82 -0.88 8.01
C HIS A 26 26.83 0.35 7.09
N ALA A 27 28.03 0.87 6.85
CA ALA A 27 28.26 2.06 6.02
C ALA A 27 27.61 1.93 4.64
N GLY A 28 26.96 3.02 4.19
CA GLY A 28 26.29 3.09 2.89
C GLY A 28 24.98 2.31 2.77
N LYS A 29 24.59 1.51 3.77
CA LYS A 29 23.34 0.75 3.74
C LYS A 29 22.17 1.53 4.34
N TYR A 30 20.97 1.24 3.86
CA TYR A 30 19.72 1.78 4.38
C TYR A 30 18.94 0.71 5.14
N LYS A 31 18.09 1.18 6.03
CA LYS A 31 17.01 0.42 6.67
C LYS A 31 15.90 0.17 5.65
N THR A 32 15.95 -0.98 4.96
CA THR A 32 15.06 -1.30 3.82
C THR A 32 14.19 -2.53 4.03
N ILE A 33 14.42 -3.28 5.10
CA ILE A 33 13.79 -4.57 5.37
C ILE A 33 12.94 -4.44 6.62
N TYR A 34 11.66 -4.80 6.52
CA TYR A 34 10.70 -4.72 7.62
C TYR A 34 10.38 -6.11 8.17
N CYS A 35 10.55 -6.30 9.48
CA CYS A 35 10.24 -7.55 10.15
C CYS A 35 8.77 -7.63 10.58
N GLY A 36 7.95 -8.42 9.87
CA GLY A 36 6.56 -8.67 10.26
C GLY A 36 6.38 -9.38 11.61
N THR A 37 7.37 -10.18 12.05
CA THR A 37 7.35 -10.83 13.37
C THR A 37 7.72 -9.88 14.49
N CYS A 38 8.65 -8.95 14.26
CA CYS A 38 9.11 -8.00 15.28
C CYS A 38 8.32 -6.68 15.26
N MET A 39 7.36 -6.51 14.34
CA MET A 39 6.46 -5.36 14.22
C MET A 39 7.14 -4.00 14.43
N GLY A 40 7.98 -3.58 13.47
CA GLY A 40 8.55 -2.22 13.46
C GLY A 40 10.08 -2.15 13.46
N SER A 41 10.78 -3.26 13.63
CA SER A 41 12.24 -3.27 13.49
C SER A 41 12.64 -3.26 12.01
N LEU A 42 13.25 -2.14 11.58
CA LEU A 42 13.90 -2.03 10.29
C LEU A 42 15.36 -2.49 10.35
N VAL A 43 15.76 -3.34 9.42
CA VAL A 43 17.15 -3.79 9.26
C VAL A 43 17.67 -3.50 7.85
N CYS A 44 19.00 -3.54 7.67
CA CYS A 44 19.59 -3.53 6.35
C CYS A 44 19.74 -4.95 5.80
N GLU A 45 20.03 -5.06 4.50
CA GLU A 45 20.22 -6.34 3.81
C GLU A 45 21.34 -7.22 4.38
N ILE A 46 22.36 -6.65 5.02
CA ILE A 46 23.47 -7.41 5.62
C ILE A 46 23.00 -8.06 6.92
N CYS A 47 22.46 -7.27 7.86
CA CYS A 47 21.89 -7.81 9.10
C CYS A 47 20.76 -8.80 8.86
N TRP A 48 20.07 -8.68 7.72
CA TRP A 48 19.06 -9.63 7.32
C TRP A 48 19.66 -10.99 6.91
N LYS A 49 20.74 -11.02 6.13
CA LYS A 49 21.38 -12.27 5.72
C LYS A 49 21.85 -13.11 6.91
N ASP A 50 22.22 -12.45 8.00
CA ASP A 50 22.68 -13.10 9.22
C ASP A 50 21.53 -13.46 10.18
N SER A 51 20.28 -13.18 9.81
CA SER A 51 19.10 -13.45 10.63
C SER A 51 18.49 -14.82 10.30
N THR A 52 18.18 -15.60 11.34
CA THR A 52 17.42 -16.85 11.26
C THR A 52 15.90 -16.66 11.25
N LYS A 53 15.43 -15.42 11.39
CA LYS A 53 13.99 -15.09 11.49
C LYS A 53 13.33 -15.22 10.11
N PRO A 54 12.15 -15.86 9.98
CA PRO A 54 11.39 -15.79 8.73
C PRO A 54 10.88 -14.35 8.55
N LEU A 55 11.14 -13.74 7.39
CA LEU A 55 10.86 -12.30 7.20
C LEU A 55 10.19 -12.03 5.87
N ILE A 56 9.35 -10.98 5.89
CA ILE A 56 8.16 -10.89 5.05
C ILE A 56 8.27 -9.80 3.98
N ILE A 57 9.15 -8.80 4.12
CA ILE A 57 9.11 -7.61 3.25
C ILE A 57 10.50 -7.07 2.94
N VAL A 58 10.91 -7.23 1.68
CA VAL A 58 12.07 -6.56 1.11
C VAL A 58 11.57 -5.35 0.34
N SER A 59 11.62 -4.15 0.94
CA SER A 59 11.32 -2.94 0.17
C SER A 59 12.47 -2.72 -0.81
N SER A 60 12.26 -3.07 -2.07
CA SER A 60 13.07 -2.51 -3.14
C SER A 60 12.56 -1.10 -3.42
N TRP A 61 13.48 -0.20 -3.77
CA TRP A 61 13.27 1.24 -4.00
C TRP A 61 11.88 1.49 -4.61
N ARG A 62 11.06 2.31 -3.92
CA ARG A 62 9.60 2.51 -4.11
C ARG A 62 8.66 1.60 -3.30
N THR A 63 9.09 1.09 -2.15
CA THR A 63 8.22 0.41 -1.16
C THR A 63 7.30 -0.65 -1.79
N SER A 64 7.93 -1.57 -2.52
CA SER A 64 7.27 -2.71 -3.15
C SER A 64 7.61 -4.02 -2.43
N ILE A 65 6.73 -5.01 -2.57
CA ILE A 65 6.92 -6.37 -2.05
C ILE A 65 6.67 -7.38 -3.17
N SER A 66 7.43 -8.48 -3.18
CA SER A 66 7.23 -9.53 -4.17
C SER A 66 5.91 -10.26 -3.94
N ILE A 67 5.30 -10.75 -5.02
CA ILE A 67 4.05 -11.53 -4.90
C ILE A 67 4.27 -12.81 -4.10
N GLY A 68 5.41 -13.48 -4.27
CA GLY A 68 5.71 -14.73 -3.57
C GLY A 68 5.88 -14.56 -2.05
N ASP A 69 6.24 -13.36 -1.60
CA ASP A 69 6.34 -13.03 -0.18
C ASP A 69 4.96 -12.66 0.38
N ILE A 70 4.26 -11.71 -0.26
CA ILE A 70 3.00 -11.18 0.29
C ILE A 70 1.84 -12.17 0.25
N SER A 71 1.81 -13.08 -0.74
CA SER A 71 0.73 -14.05 -0.90
C SER A 71 0.61 -15.04 0.26
N ARG A 72 1.69 -15.20 1.05
CA ARG A 72 1.70 -16.02 2.27
C ARG A 72 0.93 -15.39 3.43
N PHE A 73 0.63 -14.11 3.34
CA PHE A 73 0.11 -13.32 4.46
C PHE A 73 -1.22 -12.63 4.17
N CYS A 74 -1.51 -12.31 2.91
CA CYS A 74 -2.82 -11.75 2.54
C CYS A 74 -3.14 -12.01 1.07
N ASP A 75 -4.43 -11.91 0.73
CA ASP A 75 -4.88 -11.94 -0.66
C ASP A 75 -4.41 -10.69 -1.43
N ALA A 76 -3.45 -10.89 -2.34
CA ALA A 76 -2.96 -9.84 -3.24
C ALA A 76 -3.77 -9.75 -4.56
N SER A 77 -4.84 -10.55 -4.73
CA SER A 77 -5.69 -10.50 -5.91
C SER A 77 -6.30 -9.12 -6.10
N ASN A 78 -6.55 -8.76 -7.36
CA ASN A 78 -7.09 -7.47 -7.77
C ASN A 78 -6.19 -6.25 -7.47
N ILE A 79 -4.97 -6.45 -6.95
CA ILE A 79 -3.94 -5.42 -6.85
C ILE A 79 -3.08 -5.46 -8.10
N GLN A 80 -2.86 -4.30 -8.71
CA GLN A 80 -2.00 -4.17 -9.88
C GLN A 80 -0.59 -4.69 -9.62
N LEU A 81 -0.15 -5.58 -10.51
CA LEU A 81 1.21 -6.10 -10.54
C LEU A 81 2.13 -5.16 -11.32
N TYR A 82 3.36 -5.06 -10.84
CA TYR A 82 4.45 -4.37 -11.51
C TYR A 82 5.62 -5.34 -11.73
N LYS A 83 6.42 -5.07 -12.75
CA LYS A 83 7.67 -5.79 -13.00
C LYS A 83 8.84 -4.88 -12.67
N ILE A 84 9.63 -5.23 -11.65
CA ILE A 84 10.86 -4.52 -11.27
C ILE A 84 12.00 -5.54 -11.26
N ASN A 85 13.06 -5.29 -12.03
CA ASN A 85 14.20 -6.20 -12.17
C ASN A 85 13.76 -7.65 -12.45
N SER A 86 12.82 -7.81 -13.39
CA SER A 86 12.19 -9.08 -13.76
C SER A 86 11.36 -9.80 -12.67
N LYS A 87 11.22 -9.23 -11.46
CA LYS A 87 10.35 -9.76 -10.40
C LYS A 87 8.96 -9.14 -10.45
N LYS A 88 7.94 -9.97 -10.24
CA LYS A 88 6.55 -9.51 -10.03
C LYS A 88 6.40 -8.98 -8.62
N VAL A 89 5.98 -7.73 -8.49
CA VAL A 89 5.83 -7.03 -7.22
C VAL A 89 4.51 -6.28 -7.16
N VAL A 90 4.06 -5.95 -5.95
CA VAL A 90 2.98 -4.99 -5.68
C VAL A 90 3.53 -3.83 -4.84
N TYR A 91 2.95 -2.65 -4.99
CA TYR A 91 3.30 -1.52 -4.12
C TYR A 91 2.56 -1.59 -2.79
N LEU A 92 3.26 -1.25 -1.70
CA LEU A 92 2.66 -1.05 -0.39
C LEU A 92 1.72 0.15 -0.41
N ASN A 93 2.20 1.28 -0.94
CA ASN A 93 1.49 2.56 -1.01
C ASN A 93 1.22 3.00 -2.45
N PRO A 94 0.21 3.85 -2.69
CA PRO A 94 0.02 4.50 -3.99
C PRO A 94 1.27 5.30 -4.36
N ASN A 95 1.85 5.02 -5.53
CA ASN A 95 2.97 5.81 -6.02
C ASN A 95 2.49 7.24 -6.37
N ALA A 96 3.29 8.27 -6.05
CA ALA A 96 2.95 9.67 -6.33
C ALA A 96 3.05 10.03 -7.83
N LYS A 97 3.90 9.34 -8.60
CA LYS A 97 4.12 9.65 -10.02
C LYS A 97 2.97 9.16 -10.88
N GLY A 98 1.98 9.98 -11.19
CA GLY A 98 0.91 9.64 -12.12
C GLY A 98 -0.48 10.10 -11.70
N ARG A 99 -0.65 11.42 -11.55
CA ARG A 99 -1.92 12.06 -11.91
C ARG A 99 -1.88 12.28 -13.42
N GLU A 100 -1.97 11.20 -14.20
CA GLU A 100 -2.25 11.36 -15.62
C GLU A 100 -3.74 11.70 -15.79
N GLU A 101 -4.00 12.61 -16.71
CA GLU A 101 -5.26 13.29 -16.92
C GLU A 101 -6.42 12.33 -17.23
N LYS A 102 -7.62 12.85 -16.98
CA LYS A 102 -8.91 12.19 -17.12
C LYS A 102 -9.19 11.81 -18.58
N LYS A 103 -8.62 10.71 -19.08
CA LYS A 103 -9.18 10.04 -20.26
C LYS A 103 -10.30 9.12 -19.80
N ASP A 104 -11.51 9.38 -20.29
CA ASP A 104 -12.68 8.54 -20.07
C ASP A 104 -12.44 7.11 -20.57
N GLY A 105 -13.01 6.12 -19.88
CA GLY A 105 -12.83 4.69 -20.20
C GLY A 105 -11.58 4.02 -19.65
N THR A 106 -10.62 4.75 -19.05
CA THR A 106 -9.45 4.12 -18.41
C THR A 106 -9.81 3.43 -17.09
N PRO A 107 -9.33 2.19 -16.82
CA PRO A 107 -9.59 1.52 -15.55
C PRO A 107 -8.93 2.29 -14.40
N LYS A 108 -9.64 2.46 -13.29
CA LYS A 108 -9.22 3.29 -12.15
C LYS A 108 -9.28 2.53 -10.84
N CYS A 109 -8.30 2.81 -9.99
CA CYS A 109 -8.24 2.30 -8.63
C CYS A 109 -9.47 2.74 -7.83
N LEU A 110 -10.16 1.78 -7.20
CA LEU A 110 -11.41 2.04 -6.47
C LEU A 110 -11.23 2.97 -5.26
N ASN A 111 -10.02 3.03 -4.67
CA ASN A 111 -9.74 3.89 -3.52
C ASN A 111 -9.19 5.28 -3.89
N CYS A 112 -8.18 5.36 -4.76
CA CYS A 112 -7.47 6.62 -5.04
C CYS A 112 -7.72 7.19 -6.45
N GLN A 113 -8.54 6.52 -7.26
CA GLN A 113 -8.92 6.94 -8.62
C GLN A 113 -7.76 7.03 -9.62
N ARG A 114 -6.57 6.54 -9.24
CA ARG A 114 -5.41 6.46 -10.12
C ARG A 114 -5.66 5.46 -11.25
N LYS A 115 -5.19 5.77 -12.46
CA LYS A 115 -5.19 4.88 -13.62
C LYS A 115 -4.49 3.56 -13.31
N LEU A 116 -5.14 2.47 -13.68
CA LEU A 116 -4.61 1.12 -13.69
C LEU A 116 -4.10 0.78 -15.10
N ILE A 117 -3.13 -0.12 -15.18
CA ILE A 117 -2.54 -0.58 -16.45
C ILE A 117 -3.52 -1.53 -17.13
N GLU A 118 -4.11 -2.46 -16.37
CA GLU A 118 -5.02 -3.49 -16.87
C GLU A 118 -6.36 -3.42 -16.13
N SER A 119 -7.45 -3.78 -16.81
CA SER A 119 -8.82 -3.57 -16.35
C SER A 119 -9.32 -4.58 -15.31
N HIS A 120 -8.70 -5.76 -15.20
CA HIS A 120 -9.06 -6.75 -14.18
C HIS A 120 -8.61 -6.34 -12.77
N TYR A 121 -7.60 -5.47 -12.66
CA TYR A 121 -7.20 -4.92 -11.38
C TYR A 121 -8.23 -3.92 -10.86
N ARG A 122 -8.34 -3.82 -9.53
CA ARG A 122 -9.23 -2.90 -8.83
C ARG A 122 -8.48 -1.91 -7.95
N PHE A 123 -7.24 -2.23 -7.58
CA PHE A 123 -6.43 -1.43 -6.67
C PHE A 123 -5.01 -1.25 -7.22
N CYS A 124 -4.41 -0.08 -6.99
CA CYS A 124 -3.03 0.18 -7.43
C CYS A 124 -1.96 -0.19 -6.38
N SER A 125 -2.37 -0.50 -5.15
CA SER A 125 -1.48 -0.80 -4.02
C SER A 125 -2.22 -1.57 -2.93
N ILE A 126 -1.47 -2.19 -2.01
CA ILE A 126 -2.00 -2.87 -0.83
C ILE A 126 -2.79 -1.90 0.04
N ALA A 127 -2.22 -0.74 0.38
CA ALA A 127 -2.91 0.28 1.18
C ALA A 127 -4.27 0.67 0.58
N CYS A 128 -4.37 0.80 -0.75
CA CYS A 128 -5.65 1.08 -1.41
C CYS A 128 -6.71 -0.01 -1.20
N LYS A 129 -6.31 -1.30 -1.23
CA LYS A 129 -7.23 -2.42 -1.02
C LYS A 129 -7.69 -2.45 0.44
N ILE A 130 -6.75 -2.34 1.38
CA ILE A 130 -7.05 -2.29 2.83
C ILE A 130 -8.04 -1.19 3.14
N THR A 131 -7.72 0.06 2.78
CA THR A 131 -8.59 1.21 3.06
C THR A 131 -9.98 1.05 2.45
N ASN A 132 -10.09 0.47 1.25
CA ASN A 132 -11.39 0.27 0.62
C ASN A 132 -12.26 -0.75 1.37
N ILE A 133 -11.67 -1.86 1.83
CA ILE A 133 -12.36 -2.90 2.62
C ILE A 133 -12.81 -2.33 3.97
N GLU A 134 -11.95 -1.57 4.64
CA GLU A 134 -12.29 -0.92 5.91
C GLU A 134 -13.45 0.05 5.80
N LEU A 135 -13.46 0.88 4.74
CA LEU A 135 -14.55 1.81 4.49
C LEU A 135 -15.86 1.05 4.25
N ALA A 136 -15.82 -0.02 3.45
CA ALA A 136 -17.01 -0.85 3.21
C ALA A 136 -17.56 -1.51 4.49
N ARG A 137 -16.67 -1.94 5.41
CA ARG A 137 -17.06 -2.48 6.73
C ARG A 137 -17.77 -1.42 7.57
N ARG A 138 -17.20 -0.21 7.65
CA ARG A 138 -17.82 0.92 8.38
C ARG A 138 -19.18 1.30 7.80
N ASP A 139 -19.31 1.34 6.48
CA ASP A 139 -20.59 1.64 5.82
C ASP A 139 -21.65 0.57 6.18
N THR A 140 -21.24 -0.70 6.26
CA THR A 140 -22.15 -1.81 6.64
C THR A 140 -22.56 -1.75 8.12
N GLU A 141 -21.62 -1.41 9.02
CA GLU A 141 -21.89 -1.24 10.45
C GLU A 141 -22.86 -0.07 10.72
N VAL A 142 -22.73 1.03 9.97
CA VAL A 142 -23.63 2.19 10.04
C VAL A 142 -25.03 1.83 9.54
N ILE A 143 -25.15 1.11 8.42
CA ILE A 143 -26.44 0.63 7.90
C ILE A 143 -27.17 -0.25 8.94
N ASN A 144 -26.43 -1.07 9.68
CA ASN A 144 -27.00 -1.98 10.66
C ASN A 144 -27.44 -1.31 11.98
N HIS A 145 -26.95 -0.09 12.30
CA HIS A 145 -27.16 0.57 13.60
C HIS A 145 -28.14 1.75 13.62
N GLY A 146 -28.70 2.20 12.48
CA GLY A 146 -29.78 3.20 12.53
C GLY A 146 -30.10 3.90 11.21
N ASN A 147 -31.40 4.15 11.02
CA ASN A 147 -31.98 4.98 9.95
C ASN A 147 -31.22 6.33 9.78
N ALA A 148 -30.70 6.60 8.58
CA ALA A 148 -30.71 7.89 7.86
C ALA A 148 -29.44 8.17 7.03
N GLU A 149 -29.69 8.64 5.80
CA GLU A 149 -28.78 9.35 4.88
C GLU A 149 -27.47 8.67 4.48
N VAL A 150 -27.51 8.02 3.31
CA VAL A 150 -26.33 7.64 2.52
C VAL A 150 -25.61 8.92 2.07
N ILE A 151 -24.86 9.55 2.96
CA ILE A 151 -23.85 10.55 2.59
C ILE A 151 -22.75 9.76 1.90
N ASN A 152 -22.83 9.69 0.57
CA ASN A 152 -21.82 9.10 -0.31
C ASN A 152 -20.44 9.74 0.00
N TYR A 153 -19.69 9.15 0.94
CA TYR A 153 -18.37 9.61 1.35
C TYR A 153 -17.36 9.54 0.18
N ARG A 154 -17.68 8.73 -0.84
CA ARG A 154 -17.04 8.71 -2.17
C ARG A 154 -16.96 10.08 -2.84
N ILE A 155 -17.89 11.00 -2.57
CA ILE A 155 -17.95 12.33 -3.21
C ILE A 155 -17.05 13.34 -2.49
N ARG A 156 -16.85 13.24 -1.17
CA ARG A 156 -16.13 14.27 -0.38
C ARG A 156 -14.63 14.35 -0.67
N ARG A 157 -13.97 13.29 -1.15
CA ARG A 157 -12.54 13.38 -1.56
C ARG A 157 -12.30 14.17 -2.85
N ARG A 158 -13.33 14.68 -3.54
CA ARG A 158 -13.17 15.51 -4.76
C ARG A 158 -12.75 16.96 -4.50
N LYS A 159 -12.63 17.44 -3.26
CA LYS A 159 -12.08 18.77 -2.95
C LYS A 159 -11.01 18.70 -1.87
N VAL A 160 -9.80 18.26 -2.24
CA VAL A 160 -8.60 18.85 -1.65
C VAL A 160 -7.98 19.69 -2.76
N GLU A 161 -8.49 20.92 -2.91
CA GLU A 161 -7.76 21.95 -3.62
C GLU A 161 -6.47 22.19 -2.84
N PHE A 162 -5.34 21.85 -3.45
CA PHE A 162 -4.07 22.34 -2.96
C PHE A 162 -4.10 23.86 -3.12
N PRO A 163 -3.80 24.64 -2.05
CA PRO A 163 -3.74 26.09 -2.19
C PRO A 163 -2.76 26.44 -3.29
N ARG A 164 -3.23 27.16 -4.32
CA ARG A 164 -2.37 27.68 -5.38
C ARG A 164 -1.40 28.65 -4.70
N ARG A 165 -0.09 28.38 -4.78
CA ARG A 165 0.90 29.41 -4.47
C ARG A 165 0.68 30.56 -5.45
N ALA A 166 0.48 31.76 -4.93
CA ALA A 166 0.54 32.97 -5.73
C ALA A 166 1.93 33.05 -6.37
N THR A 167 1.97 33.20 -7.69
CA THR A 167 3.14 33.67 -8.42
C THR A 167 3.35 35.13 -8.07
N VAL A 168 4.53 35.44 -7.52
CA VAL A 168 5.12 36.79 -7.50
C VAL A 168 6.00 36.90 -8.72
#